data_AF-A0AAQ0H2B0-F1
#
_entry.id   AF-A0AAQ0H2B0-F1
#
_cell.length_a   1.000
_cell.length_b   1.000
_cell.length_c   1.000
_cell.angle_alpha   90.00
_cell.angle_beta   90.00
_cell.angle_gamma   90.00
#
_symmetry.space_group_name_H-M   'P 1'
#
loop_
_entity.id
_entity.type
_entity.pdbx_description
1 polymer ?
#
loop_
_entity_poly.entity_id
_entity_poly.type
_entity_poly.pdbx_seq_one_letter_code
_entity_poly.pdbx_strand_id
1 'polypeptide(L)'
;MDSTTVAARADALWSRGNRAEALALLRAHMRAEPTDRRVRLQLAEYYRSIAAPDQAGRWGLALPAWTTAVERDRAARLIAGARVHEDDLARFLVLPEGEWPDEVIELFPDIERYRSRFEAAFRRHLESAQEADRAEDIAEALVATTVVVLVVGAGVSWVTALVDGPAVAAARWTAVATALAGVVSATAKGLVAAGGGHLRRAVLWGAVAFVLVVAAVISGVAAVHSAVS
;
A
#
# COMPACT_ATOMS: atom_id res chain seq x y z
N MET A 1 -19.50 -24.48 -33.57
CA MET A 1 -18.33 -24.60 -34.46
C MET A 1 -17.53 -25.78 -33.95
N ASP A 2 -17.12 -26.72 -34.81
CA ASP A 2 -16.35 -27.88 -34.34
C ASP A 2 -14.99 -27.44 -33.75
N SER A 3 -14.57 -28.13 -32.68
CA SER A 3 -13.30 -27.98 -31.97
C SER A 3 -12.10 -27.83 -32.92
N THR A 4 -12.06 -28.65 -33.97
CA THR A 4 -11.01 -28.65 -35.01
C THR A 4 -10.94 -27.32 -35.74
N THR A 5 -12.10 -26.74 -36.06
CA THR A 5 -12.19 -25.48 -36.80
C THR A 5 -11.75 -24.30 -35.93
N VAL A 6 -12.12 -24.30 -34.64
CA VAL A 6 -11.71 -23.27 -33.68
C VAL A 6 -10.20 -23.31 -33.46
N ALA A 7 -9.64 -24.50 -33.23
CA ALA A 7 -8.21 -24.71 -33.05
C ALA A 7 -7.40 -24.22 -34.26
N ALA A 8 -7.79 -24.64 -35.47
CA ALA A 8 -7.11 -24.23 -36.71
C ALA A 8 -7.20 -22.71 -36.95
N ARG A 9 -8.34 -22.09 -36.63
CA ARG A 9 -8.49 -20.63 -36.74
C ARG A 9 -7.62 -19.90 -35.72
N ALA A 10 -7.53 -20.41 -34.49
CA ALA A 10 -6.63 -19.86 -33.48
C ALA A 10 -5.16 -19.96 -33.92
N ASP A 11 -4.73 -21.08 -34.50
CA ASP A 11 -3.39 -21.26 -35.06
C ASP A 11 -3.10 -20.28 -36.21
N ALA A 12 -4.06 -20.05 -37.10
CA ALA A 12 -3.94 -19.08 -38.17
C ALA A 12 -3.80 -17.63 -37.64
N LEU A 13 -4.52 -17.28 -36.57
CA LEU A 13 -4.37 -15.98 -35.90
C LEU A 13 -3.02 -15.86 -35.19
N TRP A 14 -2.60 -16.92 -34.49
CA TRP A 14 -1.36 -16.96 -33.73
C TRP A 14 -0.13 -16.81 -34.63
N SER A 15 -0.08 -17.56 -35.72
CA SER A 15 1.00 -17.51 -36.72
C SER A 15 1.13 -16.16 -37.42
N ARG A 16 0.03 -15.40 -37.54
CA ARG A 16 0.03 -14.02 -38.08
C ARG A 16 0.41 -12.97 -37.04
N GLY A 17 0.68 -13.36 -35.80
CA GLY A 17 1.00 -12.43 -34.71
C GLY A 17 -0.22 -11.87 -33.97
N ASN A 18 -1.45 -12.22 -34.37
CA ASN A 18 -2.70 -11.77 -33.73
C ASN A 18 -3.00 -12.58 -32.45
N ARG A 19 -2.04 -12.61 -31.51
CA ARG A 19 -2.09 -13.45 -30.30
C ARG A 19 -3.30 -13.16 -29.41
N ALA A 20 -3.65 -11.88 -29.25
CA ALA A 20 -4.78 -11.48 -28.41
C ALA A 20 -6.12 -12.02 -28.96
N GLU A 21 -6.31 -11.98 -30.28
CA GLU A 21 -7.51 -12.47 -30.94
C GLU A 21 -7.59 -14.00 -30.87
N ALA A 22 -6.46 -14.70 -31.06
CA ALA A 22 -6.37 -16.15 -30.90
C ALA A 22 -6.77 -16.59 -29.47
N LEU A 23 -6.21 -15.95 -28.43
CA LEU A 23 -6.58 -16.23 -27.04
C LEU A 23 -8.04 -15.86 -26.73
N ALA A 24 -8.57 -14.78 -27.31
CA ALA A 24 -9.97 -14.40 -27.14
C ALA A 24 -10.91 -15.45 -27.74
N LEU A 25 -10.59 -15.94 -28.95
CA LEU A 25 -11.33 -17.00 -29.63
C LEU A 25 -11.37 -18.29 -28.81
N LEU A 26 -10.22 -18.78 -28.35
CA LEU A 26 -10.12 -20.00 -27.54
C LEU A 26 -10.86 -19.86 -26.21
N ARG A 27 -10.74 -18.71 -25.52
CA ARG A 27 -11.48 -18.44 -24.27
C ARG A 27 -12.99 -18.38 -24.49
N ALA A 28 -13.45 -17.79 -25.59
CA ALA A 28 -14.87 -17.75 -25.92
C ALA A 28 -15.42 -19.16 -26.16
N HIS A 29 -14.67 -19.99 -26.89
CA HIS A 29 -15.04 -21.39 -27.09
C HIS A 29 -15.05 -22.17 -25.78
N MET A 30 -14.03 -22.04 -24.92
CA MET A 30 -14.00 -22.73 -23.63
C MET A 30 -15.19 -22.39 -22.73
N ARG A 31 -15.70 -21.14 -22.78
CA ARG A 31 -16.90 -20.77 -22.03
C ARG A 31 -18.17 -21.39 -22.59
N ALA A 32 -18.22 -21.63 -23.90
CA ALA A 32 -19.36 -22.26 -24.56
C ALA A 32 -19.30 -23.79 -24.45
N GLU A 33 -18.11 -24.37 -24.49
CA GLU A 33 -17.86 -25.81 -24.44
C GLU A 33 -16.74 -26.15 -23.45
N PRO A 34 -17.03 -26.21 -22.13
CA PRO A 34 -16.04 -26.48 -21.09
C PRO A 34 -15.43 -27.89 -21.13
N THR A 35 -16.02 -28.82 -21.88
CA THR A 35 -15.53 -30.21 -21.98
C THR A 35 -14.48 -30.39 -23.09
N ASP A 36 -14.27 -29.38 -23.95
CA ASP A 36 -13.32 -29.46 -25.06
C ASP A 36 -11.85 -29.46 -24.58
N ARG A 37 -11.36 -30.67 -24.33
CA ARG A 37 -9.99 -30.92 -23.87
C ARG A 37 -8.93 -30.40 -24.85
N ARG A 38 -9.19 -30.46 -26.16
CA ARG A 38 -8.24 -30.04 -27.20
C ARG A 38 -8.05 -28.52 -27.16
N VAL A 39 -9.15 -27.77 -27.12
CA VAL A 39 -9.10 -26.30 -27.06
C VAL A 39 -8.51 -25.83 -25.73
N ARG A 40 -8.83 -26.51 -24.62
CA ARG A 40 -8.22 -26.21 -23.32
C ARG A 40 -6.70 -26.39 -23.33
N LEU A 41 -6.22 -27.51 -23.88
CA LEU A 41 -4.79 -27.79 -24.03
C LEU A 41 -4.09 -26.71 -24.87
N GLN A 42 -4.63 -26.39 -26.05
CA GLN A 42 -4.05 -25.37 -26.93
C GLN A 42 -4.01 -23.99 -26.26
N LEU A 43 -5.07 -23.63 -25.52
CA LEU A 43 -5.11 -22.37 -24.78
C LEU A 43 -4.02 -22.31 -23.70
N ALA A 44 -3.83 -23.41 -22.96
CA ALA A 44 -2.81 -23.49 -21.93
C ALA A 44 -1.37 -23.45 -22.53
N GLU A 45 -1.14 -24.13 -23.65
CA GLU A 45 0.12 -24.09 -24.40
C GLU A 45 0.44 -22.68 -24.93
N TYR A 46 -0.56 -21.96 -25.44
CA TYR A 46 -0.38 -20.59 -25.90
C TYR A 46 0.05 -19.66 -24.76
N TYR A 47 -0.58 -19.75 -23.59
CA TYR A 47 -0.14 -18.99 -22.41
C TYR A 47 1.27 -19.37 -21.96
N ARG A 48 1.63 -20.66 -22.00
CA ARG A 48 2.99 -21.11 -21.72
C ARG A 48 4.00 -20.49 -22.69
N SER A 49 3.69 -20.44 -23.98
CA SER A 49 4.58 -19.90 -25.02
C SER A 49 4.87 -18.39 -24.89
N ILE A 50 4.01 -17.65 -24.16
CA ILE A 50 4.21 -16.23 -23.86
C ILE A 50 4.67 -15.98 -22.42
N ALA A 51 5.19 -17.01 -21.75
CA ALA A 51 5.69 -16.95 -20.38
C ALA A 51 4.66 -16.42 -19.36
N ALA A 52 3.39 -16.82 -19.50
CA ALA A 52 2.30 -16.53 -18.56
C ALA A 52 1.92 -17.80 -17.76
N PRO A 53 2.74 -18.23 -16.78
CA PRO A 53 2.55 -19.50 -16.07
C PRO A 53 1.29 -19.55 -15.20
N ASP A 54 0.80 -18.40 -14.72
CA ASP A 54 -0.45 -18.29 -13.98
C ASP A 54 -1.66 -18.65 -14.85
N GLN A 55 -1.70 -18.16 -16.08
CA GLN A 55 -2.75 -18.47 -17.03
C GLN A 55 -2.59 -19.86 -17.62
N ALA A 56 -1.36 -20.30 -17.93
CA ALA A 56 -1.10 -21.67 -18.36
C ALA A 56 -1.56 -22.67 -17.29
N GLY A 57 -1.25 -22.41 -16.02
CA GLY A 57 -1.76 -23.19 -14.89
C GLY A 57 -3.28 -23.15 -14.80
N ARG A 58 -3.89 -21.97 -14.82
CA ARG A 58 -5.35 -21.80 -14.74
C ARG A 58 -6.11 -22.66 -15.76
N TRP A 59 -5.70 -22.62 -17.02
CA TRP A 59 -6.36 -23.39 -18.07
C TRP A 59 -5.92 -24.87 -18.09
N GLY A 60 -4.71 -25.17 -17.61
CA GLY A 60 -4.17 -26.51 -17.54
C GLY A 60 -4.64 -27.35 -16.35
N LEU A 61 -5.10 -26.74 -15.25
CA LEU A 61 -5.47 -27.44 -14.01
C LEU A 61 -6.56 -28.51 -14.18
N ALA A 62 -7.41 -28.37 -15.20
CA ALA A 62 -8.44 -29.36 -15.52
C ALA A 62 -7.94 -30.47 -16.48
N LEU A 63 -6.65 -30.50 -16.77
CA LEU A 63 -5.99 -31.51 -17.59
C LEU A 63 -5.09 -32.36 -16.68
N PRO A 64 -5.43 -33.65 -16.47
CA PRO A 64 -4.72 -34.46 -15.49
C PRO A 64 -3.21 -34.52 -15.75
N ALA A 65 -2.44 -34.30 -14.68
CA ALA A 65 -0.97 -34.30 -14.68
C ALA A 65 -0.29 -33.40 -15.75
N TRP A 66 -0.97 -32.38 -16.31
CA TRP A 66 -0.40 -31.56 -17.39
C TRP A 66 0.36 -30.33 -16.90
N THR A 67 -0.08 -29.73 -15.80
CA THR A 67 0.54 -28.52 -15.25
C THR A 67 1.81 -28.82 -14.49
N THR A 68 2.83 -27.98 -14.67
CA THR A 68 4.05 -28.02 -13.84
C THR A 68 3.79 -27.50 -12.42
N ALA A 69 4.68 -27.82 -11.48
CA ALA A 69 4.59 -27.29 -10.10
C ALA A 69 4.59 -25.74 -10.06
N VAL A 70 5.35 -25.09 -10.94
CA VAL A 70 5.40 -23.63 -11.04
C VAL A 70 4.07 -23.07 -11.55
N GLU A 71 3.49 -23.68 -12.58
CA GLU A 71 2.19 -23.25 -13.11
C GLU A 71 1.07 -23.43 -12.08
N ARG A 72 1.07 -24.54 -11.31
CA ARG A 72 0.13 -24.76 -10.21
C ARG A 72 0.27 -23.69 -9.12
N ASP A 73 1.49 -23.44 -8.65
CA ASP A 73 1.74 -22.38 -7.65
C ASP A 73 1.27 -21.00 -8.12
N ARG A 74 1.55 -20.66 -9.39
CA ARG A 74 1.15 -19.37 -9.97
C ARG A 74 -0.35 -19.27 -10.19
N ALA A 75 -1.02 -20.36 -10.54
CA ALA A 75 -2.47 -20.42 -10.62
C ALA A 75 -3.11 -20.26 -9.23
N ALA A 76 -2.60 -20.94 -8.20
CA ALA A 76 -3.06 -20.77 -6.82
C ALA A 76 -2.94 -19.31 -6.36
N ARG A 77 -1.79 -18.69 -6.64
CA ARG A 77 -1.57 -17.26 -6.36
C ARG A 77 -2.55 -16.36 -7.11
N LEU A 78 -2.82 -16.64 -8.38
CA LEU A 78 -3.78 -15.90 -9.21
C LEU A 78 -5.20 -16.00 -8.63
N ILE A 79 -5.65 -17.21 -8.30
CA ILE A 79 -6.98 -17.48 -7.73
C ILE A 79 -7.14 -16.76 -6.39
N ALA A 80 -6.14 -16.88 -5.51
CA ALA A 80 -6.12 -16.16 -4.24
C ALA A 80 -6.15 -14.64 -4.42
N GLY A 81 -5.38 -14.10 -5.36
CA GLY A 81 -5.32 -12.67 -5.65
C GLY A 81 -6.61 -12.12 -6.27
N ALA A 82 -7.30 -12.92 -7.09
CA ALA A 82 -8.59 -12.59 -7.68
C ALA A 82 -9.75 -12.70 -6.67
N ARG A 83 -9.50 -13.19 -5.45
CA ARG A 83 -10.51 -13.39 -4.38
C ARG A 83 -11.71 -14.22 -4.84
N VAL A 84 -11.45 -15.21 -5.68
CA VAL A 84 -12.48 -16.15 -6.14
C VAL A 84 -12.90 -17.00 -4.95
N HIS A 85 -14.19 -17.04 -4.63
CA HIS A 85 -14.74 -17.94 -3.60
C HIS A 85 -14.83 -19.37 -4.13
N GLU A 86 -14.91 -20.34 -3.22
CA GLU A 86 -15.02 -21.76 -3.56
C GLU A 86 -16.20 -22.04 -4.51
N ASP A 87 -17.37 -21.46 -4.23
CA ASP A 87 -18.59 -21.56 -5.06
C ASP A 87 -18.43 -20.98 -6.48
N ASP A 88 -17.49 -20.05 -6.67
CA ASP A 88 -17.21 -19.40 -7.95
C ASP A 88 -16.02 -20.04 -8.68
N LEU A 89 -15.30 -20.98 -8.04
CA LEU A 89 -14.04 -21.51 -8.56
C LEU A 89 -14.24 -22.27 -9.87
N ALA A 90 -15.28 -23.11 -9.94
CA ALA A 90 -15.63 -23.85 -11.15
C ALA A 90 -15.89 -22.88 -12.33
N ARG A 91 -16.61 -21.79 -12.08
CA ARG A 91 -16.88 -20.75 -13.09
C ARG A 91 -15.61 -20.01 -13.50
N PHE A 92 -14.75 -19.70 -12.54
CA PHE A 92 -13.48 -19.01 -12.79
C PHE A 92 -12.50 -19.85 -13.63
N LEU A 93 -12.41 -21.15 -13.34
CA LEU A 93 -11.59 -22.12 -14.08
C LEU A 93 -12.28 -22.62 -15.37
N VAL A 94 -13.55 -22.26 -15.55
CA VAL A 94 -14.39 -22.72 -16.67
C VAL A 94 -14.42 -24.24 -16.71
N LEU A 95 -14.66 -24.88 -15.56
CA LEU A 95 -14.78 -26.33 -15.46
C LEU A 95 -16.13 -26.81 -16.02
N PRO A 96 -16.20 -28.03 -16.57
CA PRO A 96 -17.49 -28.66 -16.85
C PRO A 96 -18.29 -28.87 -15.57
N GLU A 97 -19.61 -29.00 -15.71
CA GLU A 97 -20.48 -29.36 -14.59
C GLU A 97 -20.14 -30.77 -14.08
N GLY A 98 -20.11 -30.97 -12.76
CA GLY A 98 -19.82 -32.25 -12.14
C GLY A 98 -18.75 -32.17 -11.05
N GLU A 99 -18.12 -33.32 -10.79
CA GLU A 99 -17.05 -33.46 -9.81
C GLU A 99 -15.79 -32.67 -10.24
N TRP A 100 -15.10 -32.09 -9.26
CA TRP A 100 -13.89 -31.34 -9.53
C TRP A 100 -12.72 -32.27 -9.80
N PRO A 101 -11.84 -31.94 -10.77
CA PRO A 101 -10.59 -32.66 -10.95
C PRO A 101 -9.77 -32.66 -9.66
N ASP A 102 -9.11 -33.78 -9.35
CA ASP A 102 -8.25 -33.92 -8.17
C ASP A 102 -7.20 -32.81 -8.11
N GLU A 103 -6.64 -32.40 -9.24
CA GLU A 103 -5.65 -31.32 -9.32
C GLU A 103 -6.20 -29.95 -8.84
N VAL A 104 -7.51 -29.72 -8.98
CA VAL A 104 -8.17 -28.50 -8.46
C VAL A 104 -8.37 -28.62 -6.95
N ILE A 105 -8.76 -29.82 -6.48
CA ILE A 105 -8.95 -30.10 -5.04
C ILE A 105 -7.62 -29.98 -4.29
N GLU A 106 -6.54 -30.52 -4.85
CA GLU A 106 -5.19 -30.44 -4.29
C GLU A 106 -4.65 -29.00 -4.21
N LEU A 107 -5.24 -28.06 -4.96
CA LEU A 107 -4.80 -26.66 -5.01
C LEU A 107 -5.31 -25.83 -3.82
N PHE A 108 -6.36 -26.27 -3.13
CA PHE A 108 -6.99 -25.50 -2.05
C PHE A 108 -6.03 -25.06 -0.94
N PRO A 109 -5.15 -25.94 -0.39
CA PRO A 109 -4.18 -25.53 0.62
C PRO A 109 -3.25 -24.42 0.16
N ASP A 110 -2.82 -24.44 -1.11
CA ASP A 110 -1.95 -23.41 -1.67
C ASP A 110 -2.70 -22.08 -1.88
N ILE A 111 -3.95 -22.12 -2.34
CA ILE A 111 -4.82 -20.93 -2.47
C ILE A 111 -4.97 -20.27 -1.09
N GLU A 112 -5.28 -21.06 -0.06
CA GLU A 112 -5.50 -20.53 1.29
C GLU A 112 -4.22 -19.96 1.90
N ARG A 113 -3.08 -20.62 1.68
CA ARG A 113 -1.77 -20.08 2.04
C ARG A 113 -1.54 -18.71 1.40
N TYR A 114 -1.89 -18.53 0.13
CA TYR A 114 -1.75 -17.25 -0.55
C TYR A 114 -2.73 -16.19 -0.04
N ARG A 115 -3.99 -16.54 0.23
CA ARG A 115 -4.98 -15.62 0.83
C ARG A 115 -4.49 -15.12 2.18
N SER A 116 -4.09 -16.02 3.07
CA SER A 116 -3.50 -15.70 4.37
C SER A 116 -2.31 -14.73 4.24
N ARG A 117 -1.42 -14.96 3.25
CA ARG A 117 -0.28 -14.06 2.98
C ARG A 117 -0.73 -12.69 2.48
N PHE A 118 -1.72 -12.62 1.59
CA PHE A 118 -2.25 -11.36 1.09
C PHE A 118 -2.98 -10.56 2.17
N GLU A 119 -3.75 -11.23 3.03
CA GLU A 119 -4.39 -10.61 4.19
C GLU A 119 -3.37 -10.08 5.20
N ALA A 120 -2.33 -10.84 5.50
CA ALA A 120 -1.24 -10.37 6.37
C ALA A 120 -0.46 -9.20 5.75
N ALA A 121 -0.26 -9.18 4.44
CA ALA A 121 0.34 -8.04 3.76
C ALA A 121 -0.57 -6.80 3.80
N PHE A 122 -1.87 -6.99 3.56
CA PHE A 122 -2.86 -5.92 3.59
C PHE A 122 -3.04 -5.33 4.99
N ARG A 123 -3.14 -6.18 6.03
CA ARG A 123 -3.19 -5.73 7.43
C ARG A 123 -1.98 -4.91 7.82
N ARG A 124 -0.77 -5.38 7.49
CA ARG A 124 0.46 -4.60 7.74
C ARG A 124 0.46 -3.26 7.02
N HIS A 125 -0.09 -3.20 5.81
CA HIS A 125 -0.22 -1.94 5.08
C HIS A 125 -1.21 -0.99 5.78
N LEU A 126 -2.38 -1.49 6.21
CA LEU A 126 -3.34 -0.70 6.97
C LEU A 126 -2.79 -0.23 8.32
N GLU A 127 -2.10 -1.11 9.06
CA GLU A 127 -1.43 -0.76 10.32
C GLU A 127 -0.38 0.33 10.09
N SER A 128 0.46 0.20 9.06
CA SER A 128 1.45 1.22 8.72
C SER A 128 0.82 2.56 8.29
N ALA A 129 -0.32 2.53 7.59
CA ALA A 129 -1.06 3.73 7.22
C ALA A 129 -1.67 4.39 8.47
N GLN A 130 -2.26 3.59 9.37
CA GLN A 130 -2.84 4.09 10.61
C GLN A 130 -1.77 4.66 11.56
N GLU A 131 -0.59 4.06 11.61
CA GLU A 131 0.55 4.60 12.37
C GLU A 131 1.03 5.93 11.80
N ALA A 132 1.08 6.07 10.47
CA ALA A 132 1.41 7.32 9.80
C ALA A 132 0.37 8.41 10.10
N ASP A 133 -0.92 8.09 10.01
CA ASP A 133 -2.02 9.02 10.34
C ASP A 133 -1.94 9.49 11.80
N ARG A 134 -1.76 8.57 12.75
CA ARG A 134 -1.59 8.92 14.18
C ARG A 134 -0.38 9.82 14.40
N ALA A 135 0.74 9.56 13.71
CA ALA A 135 1.93 10.39 13.83
C ALA A 135 1.69 11.80 13.27
N GLU A 136 0.92 11.92 12.18
CA GLU A 136 0.49 13.20 11.63
C GLU A 136 -0.42 13.96 12.60
N ASP A 137 -1.44 13.31 13.18
CA ASP A 137 -2.34 13.88 14.19
C ASP A 137 -1.58 14.39 15.42
N ILE A 138 -0.64 13.59 15.95
CA ILE A 138 0.22 13.99 17.07
C ILE A 138 1.04 15.23 16.70
N ALA A 139 1.62 15.24 15.51
CA ALA A 139 2.40 16.38 15.05
C ALA A 139 1.55 17.65 14.88
N GLU A 140 0.29 17.53 14.46
CA GLU A 140 -0.66 18.65 14.42
C GLU A 140 -1.05 19.15 15.82
N ALA A 141 -1.34 18.23 16.75
CA ALA A 141 -1.63 18.58 18.13
C ALA A 141 -0.47 19.32 18.81
N LEU A 142 0.78 18.94 18.51
CA LEU A 142 1.98 19.64 18.99
C LEU A 142 2.09 21.07 18.43
N VAL A 143 1.83 21.25 17.13
CA VAL A 143 1.79 22.59 16.52
C VAL A 143 0.69 23.45 17.15
N ALA A 144 -0.52 22.91 17.30
CA ALA A 144 -1.63 23.60 17.96
C ALA A 144 -1.28 23.99 19.41
N THR A 145 -0.64 23.08 20.15
CA THR A 145 -0.15 23.34 21.52
C THR A 145 0.87 24.48 21.54
N THR A 146 1.80 24.51 20.57
CA THR A 146 2.78 25.59 20.43
C THR A 146 2.10 26.95 20.23
N VAL A 147 1.05 26.99 19.38
CA VAL A 147 0.26 28.21 19.15
C VAL A 147 -0.47 28.64 20.42
N VAL A 148 -1.06 27.70 21.18
CA VAL A 148 -1.72 28.00 22.45
C VAL A 148 -0.73 28.57 23.47
N VAL A 149 0.44 27.96 23.63
CA VAL A 149 1.51 28.45 24.53
C VAL A 149 1.92 29.89 24.16
N LEU A 150 2.09 30.17 22.87
CA LEU A 150 2.42 31.51 22.38
C LEU A 150 1.32 32.52 22.75
N VAL A 151 0.05 32.20 22.45
CA VAL A 151 -1.08 33.10 22.70
C VAL A 151 -1.26 33.37 24.19
N VAL A 152 -1.21 32.32 25.02
CA VAL A 152 -1.33 32.44 26.48
C VAL A 152 -0.19 33.27 27.05
N GLY A 153 1.05 32.98 26.67
CA GLY A 153 2.19 33.73 27.18
C GLY A 153 2.21 35.19 26.72
N ALA A 154 1.76 35.49 25.48
CA ALA A 154 1.56 36.86 25.02
C ALA A 154 0.50 37.58 25.86
N GLY A 155 -0.61 36.91 26.20
CA GLY A 155 -1.64 37.42 27.09
C GLY A 155 -1.11 37.72 28.51
N VAL A 156 -0.34 36.80 29.10
CA VAL A 156 0.31 37.00 30.41
C VAL A 156 1.28 38.20 30.37
N SER A 157 2.07 38.31 29.31
CA SER A 157 3.00 39.43 29.11
C SER A 157 2.27 40.77 29.00
N TRP A 158 1.11 40.77 28.35
CA TRP A 158 0.26 41.96 28.23
C TRP A 158 -0.39 42.35 29.57
N VAL A 159 -0.96 41.39 30.31
CA VAL A 159 -1.57 41.64 31.62
C VAL A 159 -0.52 42.13 32.63
N THR A 160 0.67 41.53 32.64
CA THR A 160 1.76 41.96 33.53
C THR A 160 2.21 43.39 33.23
N ALA A 161 2.17 43.83 31.96
CA ALA A 161 2.45 45.21 31.59
C ALA A 161 1.39 46.20 32.11
N LEU A 162 0.12 45.80 32.19
CA LEU A 162 -0.96 46.67 32.68
C LEU A 162 -0.93 46.92 34.19
N VAL A 163 -0.27 46.07 34.96
CA VAL A 163 -0.16 46.19 36.43
C VAL A 163 1.21 46.70 36.88
N ASP A 164 1.96 47.35 35.99
CA ASP A 164 3.35 47.81 36.20
C ASP A 164 4.31 46.70 36.70
N GLY A 165 4.01 45.44 36.36
CA GLY A 165 4.85 44.29 36.67
C GLY A 165 6.05 44.15 35.73
N PRO A 166 6.96 43.20 35.97
CA PRO A 166 8.14 42.98 35.13
C PRO A 166 7.78 42.27 33.81
N ALA A 167 7.00 42.93 32.95
CA ALA A 167 6.48 42.40 31.68
C ALA A 167 7.59 41.90 30.74
N VAL A 168 8.77 42.53 30.78
CA VAL A 168 9.94 42.12 30.00
C VAL A 168 10.43 40.72 30.40
N ALA A 169 10.42 40.39 31.69
CA ALA A 169 10.82 39.07 32.16
C ALA A 169 9.79 38.00 31.75
N ALA A 170 8.49 38.31 31.88
CA ALA A 170 7.41 37.42 31.45
C ALA A 170 7.44 37.14 29.94
N ALA A 171 7.69 38.17 29.12
CA ALA A 171 7.81 38.02 27.67
C ALA A 171 9.01 37.15 27.26
N ARG A 172 10.14 37.27 27.97
CA ARG A 172 11.34 36.45 27.70
C ARG A 172 11.10 34.97 27.98
N TRP A 173 10.52 34.64 29.13
CA TRP A 173 10.23 33.24 29.47
C TRP A 173 9.15 32.64 28.56
N THR A 174 8.16 33.46 28.15
CA THR A 174 7.19 33.09 27.12
C THR A 174 7.87 32.74 25.79
N ALA A 175 8.82 33.57 25.35
CA ALA A 175 9.54 33.36 24.10
C ALA A 175 10.37 32.06 24.16
N VAL A 176 11.06 31.80 25.27
CA VAL A 176 11.82 30.55 25.48
C VAL A 176 10.90 29.33 25.45
N ALA A 177 9.79 29.37 26.21
CA ALA A 177 8.83 28.26 26.26
C ALA A 177 8.21 27.97 24.89
N THR A 178 7.83 29.01 24.15
CA THR A 178 7.27 28.89 22.79
C THR A 178 8.30 28.30 21.83
N ALA A 179 9.55 28.78 21.88
CA ALA A 179 10.61 28.30 21.01
C ALA A 179 10.88 26.81 21.25
N LEU A 180 10.97 26.36 22.51
CA LEU A 180 11.14 24.95 22.85
C LEU A 180 9.97 24.08 22.37
N ALA A 181 8.72 24.52 22.60
CA ALA A 181 7.54 23.82 22.10
C ALA A 181 7.53 23.72 20.56
N GLY A 182 7.95 24.80 19.88
CA GLY A 182 8.08 24.82 18.44
C GLY A 182 9.18 23.89 17.92
N VAL A 183 10.31 23.74 18.61
CA VAL A 183 11.36 22.77 18.26
C VAL A 183 10.81 21.35 18.27
N VAL A 184 10.09 20.97 19.32
CA VAL A 184 9.49 19.63 19.44
C VAL A 184 8.49 19.40 18.30
N SER A 185 7.63 20.38 18.03
CA SER A 185 6.62 20.31 16.96
C SER A 185 7.25 20.20 15.57
N ALA A 186 8.25 21.03 15.27
CA ALA A 186 8.96 21.01 14.00
C ALA A 186 9.75 19.71 13.80
N THR A 187 10.38 19.18 14.86
CA THR A 187 11.07 17.89 14.82
C THR A 187 10.08 16.75 14.53
N ALA A 188 8.93 16.73 15.22
CA ALA A 188 7.89 15.73 14.98
C ALA A 188 7.37 15.77 13.53
N LYS A 189 7.03 16.95 13.00
CA LYS A 189 6.63 17.11 11.58
C LYS A 189 7.75 16.71 10.60
N GLY A 190 9.00 16.98 10.94
CA GLY A 190 10.17 16.56 10.16
C GLY A 190 10.31 15.04 10.07
N LEU A 191 10.14 14.34 11.19
CA LEU A 191 10.19 12.87 11.24
C LEU A 191 9.04 12.23 10.46
N VAL A 192 7.81 12.73 10.61
CA VAL A 192 6.64 12.26 9.83
C VAL A 192 6.89 12.46 8.32
N ALA A 193 7.38 13.63 7.92
CA ALA A 193 7.69 13.91 6.52
C ALA A 193 8.81 13.01 5.96
N ALA A 194 9.81 12.67 6.77
CA ALA A 194 10.87 11.73 6.38
C ALA A 194 10.33 10.31 6.21
N GLY A 195 9.47 9.85 7.13
CA GLY A 195 8.81 8.55 7.07
C GLY A 195 7.90 8.38 5.84
N GLY A 196 7.22 9.46 5.43
CA GLY A 196 6.40 9.50 4.20
C GLY A 196 7.18 9.66 2.89
N GLY A 197 8.53 9.66 2.92
CA GLY A 197 9.36 9.81 1.72
C GLY A 197 9.43 11.24 1.16
N HIS A 198 8.95 12.25 1.90
CA HIS A 198 8.95 13.65 1.48
C HIS A 198 10.20 14.41 1.97
N LEU A 199 11.38 14.04 1.44
CA LEU A 199 12.68 14.57 1.89
C LEU A 199 12.74 16.11 1.95
N ARG A 200 12.14 16.81 0.97
CA ARG A 200 12.12 18.28 0.95
C ARG A 200 11.38 18.87 2.16
N ARG A 201 10.25 18.27 2.56
CA ARG A 201 9.47 18.72 3.73
C ARG A 201 10.22 18.41 5.02
N ALA A 202 10.88 17.25 5.11
CA ALA A 202 11.71 16.91 6.27
C ALA A 202 12.85 17.92 6.48
N VAL A 203 13.56 18.29 5.41
CA VAL A 203 14.63 19.30 5.46
C VAL A 203 14.09 20.67 5.88
N LEU A 204 12.94 21.08 5.34
CA LEU A 204 12.29 22.35 5.70
C LEU A 204 11.97 22.39 7.20
N TRP A 205 11.33 21.35 7.74
CA TRP A 205 11.00 21.28 9.16
C TRP A 205 12.24 21.19 10.05
N GLY A 206 13.29 20.50 9.60
CA GLY A 206 14.59 20.51 10.28
C GLY A 206 15.21 21.90 10.36
N ALA A 207 15.13 22.68 9.28
CA ALA A 207 15.59 24.08 9.28
C ALA A 207 14.77 24.96 10.24
N VAL A 208 13.45 24.78 10.28
CA VAL A 208 12.58 25.48 11.26
C VAL A 208 12.97 25.12 12.69
N ALA A 209 13.15 23.84 13.00
CA ALA A 209 13.58 23.41 14.33
C ALA A 209 14.93 24.04 14.73
N PHE A 210 15.89 24.07 13.81
CA PHE A 210 17.19 24.70 14.05
C PHE A 210 17.08 26.19 14.38
N VAL A 211 16.30 26.95 13.60
CA VAL A 211 16.06 28.37 13.84
C VAL A 211 15.44 28.61 15.22
N LEU A 212 14.48 27.76 15.63
CA LEU A 212 13.83 27.86 16.93
C LEU A 212 14.77 27.54 18.10
N VAL A 213 15.68 26.55 17.95
CA VAL A 213 16.73 26.29 18.95
C VAL A 213 17.62 27.52 19.14
N VAL A 214 18.09 28.12 18.04
CA VAL A 214 18.94 29.32 18.10
C VAL A 214 18.21 30.47 18.79
N ALA A 215 16.93 30.70 18.46
CA ALA A 215 16.11 31.72 19.10
C ALA A 215 15.89 31.47 20.60
N ALA A 216 15.67 30.22 21.01
CA ALA A 216 15.53 29.82 22.41
C ALA A 216 16.81 30.11 23.21
N VAL A 217 17.97 29.75 22.66
CA VAL A 217 19.28 29.98 23.31
C VAL A 217 19.56 31.47 23.49
N ILE A 218 19.37 32.28 22.44
CA ILE A 218 19.58 33.74 22.51
C ILE A 218 18.66 34.36 23.57
N SER A 219 17.38 33.98 23.57
CA SER A 219 16.39 34.50 24.52
C SER A 219 16.69 34.07 25.96
N GLY A 220 17.14 32.82 26.16
CA GLY A 220 17.51 32.28 27.46
C GLY A 220 18.74 32.97 28.06
N VAL A 221 19.79 33.17 27.25
CA VAL A 221 21.00 33.90 27.67
C VAL A 221 20.66 35.33 28.08
N ALA A 222 19.83 36.02 27.30
CA ALA A 222 19.38 37.38 27.62
C ALA A 222 18.56 37.42 28.93
N ALA A 223 17.74 36.40 29.20
CA ALA A 223 16.94 36.30 30.43
C ALA A 223 17.81 36.08 31.67
N VAL A 224 18.80 35.18 31.59
CA VAL A 224 19.73 34.90 32.69
C VAL A 224 20.57 36.12 33.02
N HIS A 225 21.10 36.82 32.00
CA HIS A 225 21.93 38.00 32.23
C HIS A 225 21.20 39.10 32.99
N SER A 226 19.92 39.35 32.66
CA SER A 226 19.09 40.34 33.38
C SER A 226 18.69 39.96 34.79
N ALA A 227 18.78 38.68 35.16
CA ALA A 227 18.44 38.25 36.53
C ALA A 227 19.62 38.41 37.49
N VAL A 228 20.84 38.57 36.96
CA VAL A 228 22.09 38.67 37.73
C VAL A 228 22.54 40.13 37.87
N SER A 229 22.10 41.02 36.98
CA SER A 229 22.34 42.47 37.01
C SER A 229 21.33 43.20 37.90
#